data_AF-A0A938RM31-F1
#
_entry.id   AF-A0A938RM31-F1
#
_cell.length_a   1.000
_cell.length_b   1.000
_cell.length_c   1.000
_cell.angle_alpha   90.00
_cell.angle_beta   90.00
_cell.angle_gamma   90.00
#
_symmetry.space_group_name_H-M   'P 1'
#
loop_
_entity.id
_entity.type
_entity.pdbx_description
1 polymer ?
#
loop_
_entity_poly.entity_id
_entity_poly.type
_entity_poly.pdbx_seq_one_letter_code
_entity_poly.pdbx_strand_id
1 'polypeptide(L)'
;MADEPQGVEQRTSLRALFWIGPLAALLGAAGALFHDANSGLRAVMQLQTELDEADLRLDRLHEERADLQLRAERLRSDPVEIETVARESLGMVRPGEIVVRLPRPPAPAERTRD
;
A
#
# COMPACT_ATOMS: atom_id res chain seq x y z
N MET A 1 -76.63 -24.58 43.90
CA MET A 1 -75.73 -25.23 44.88
C MET A 1 -74.64 -25.88 44.03
N ALA A 2 -73.77 -25.05 43.47
CA ALA A 2 -72.45 -24.72 44.04
C ALA A 2 -71.42 -25.70 43.46
N ASP A 3 -70.24 -25.32 43.02
CA ASP A 3 -69.61 -24.05 42.68
C ASP A 3 -68.30 -24.45 41.96
N GLU A 4 -67.87 -23.60 41.05
CA GLU A 4 -66.56 -23.44 40.42
C GLU A 4 -65.60 -24.60 39.98
N PRO A 5 -64.80 -24.32 38.92
CA PRO A 5 -63.81 -25.21 38.33
C PRO A 5 -62.40 -24.95 38.92
N GLN A 6 -61.36 -25.41 38.21
CA GLN A 6 -59.93 -25.07 38.35
C GLN A 6 -59.11 -26.00 39.25
N GLY A 7 -57.90 -26.44 38.89
CA GLY A 7 -57.08 -26.12 37.74
C GLY A 7 -56.23 -27.33 37.37
N VAL A 8 -56.11 -27.59 36.08
CA VAL A 8 -55.01 -28.39 35.57
C VAL A 8 -53.78 -27.50 35.74
N GLU A 9 -53.13 -27.59 36.90
CA GLU A 9 -51.84 -26.96 37.10
C GLU A 9 -50.90 -27.52 36.03
N GLN A 10 -50.71 -26.72 34.98
CA GLN A 10 -49.54 -26.82 34.13
C GLN A 10 -48.33 -26.56 35.02
N ARG A 11 -47.91 -27.59 35.76
CA ARG A 11 -46.55 -27.72 36.27
C ARG A 11 -45.66 -27.91 35.06
N THR A 12 -45.48 -26.84 34.28
CA THR A 12 -44.37 -26.70 33.35
C THR A 12 -43.13 -26.84 34.19
N SER A 13 -42.63 -28.06 34.21
CA SER A 13 -41.52 -28.47 35.04
C SER A 13 -40.35 -27.52 34.78
N LEU A 14 -39.91 -26.83 35.84
CA LEU A 14 -38.71 -26.00 35.95
C LEU A 14 -37.39 -26.73 35.55
N ARG A 15 -37.48 -27.93 34.98
CA ARG A 15 -36.40 -28.72 34.40
C ARG A 15 -35.99 -28.24 33.01
N ALA A 16 -36.92 -27.65 32.24
CA ALA A 16 -36.62 -27.13 30.91
C ALA A 16 -35.60 -25.97 30.96
N LEU A 17 -35.64 -25.16 32.03
CA LEU A 17 -34.71 -24.04 32.24
C LEU A 17 -33.26 -24.50 32.45
N PHE A 18 -33.05 -25.70 33.00
CA PHE A 18 -31.72 -26.24 33.27
C PHE A 18 -30.94 -26.61 31.99
N TRP A 19 -31.64 -26.85 30.88
CA TRP A 19 -31.05 -27.17 29.58
C TRP A 19 -30.79 -25.93 28.70
N ILE A 20 -31.39 -24.78 29.04
CA ILE A 20 -31.22 -23.53 28.28
C ILE A 20 -29.81 -22.95 28.47
N GLY A 21 -29.26 -23.06 29.69
CA GLY A 21 -27.89 -22.63 30.00
C GLY A 21 -26.81 -23.28 29.11
N PRO A 22 -26.70 -24.63 29.08
CA PRO A 22 -25.72 -25.30 28.22
C PRO A 22 -25.99 -25.07 26.74
N LEU A 23 -27.25 -25.01 26.28
CA LEU A 23 -27.59 -24.72 24.89
C LEU A 23 -27.14 -23.31 24.47
N ALA A 24 -27.39 -22.31 25.31
CA ALA A 24 -26.95 -20.94 25.08
C ALA A 24 -25.41 -20.82 25.09
N ALA A 25 -24.73 -21.55 25.98
CA ALA A 25 -23.28 -21.62 26.01
C ALA A 25 -22.70 -22.26 24.74
N LEU A 26 -23.34 -23.33 24.24
CA LEU A 26 -22.93 -24.02 23.01
C LEU A 26 -23.15 -23.12 21.78
N LEU A 27 -24.27 -22.40 21.72
CA LEU A 27 -24.53 -21.41 20.68
C LEU A 27 -23.54 -20.26 20.71
N GLY A 28 -23.20 -19.75 21.90
CA GLY A 28 -22.21 -18.70 22.09
C GLY A 28 -20.81 -19.15 21.66
N ALA A 29 -20.40 -20.37 22.00
CA ALA A 29 -19.12 -20.95 21.59
C ALA A 29 -19.05 -21.16 20.06
N ALA A 30 -20.12 -21.64 19.44
CA ALA A 30 -20.22 -21.74 17.99
C ALA A 30 -20.15 -20.36 17.31
N GLY A 31 -20.85 -19.36 17.83
CA GLY A 31 -20.79 -17.98 17.34
C GLY A 31 -19.39 -17.37 17.44
N ALA A 32 -18.67 -17.64 18.54
CA ALA A 32 -17.29 -17.19 18.74
C ALA A 32 -16.32 -17.82 17.72
N LEU A 33 -16.51 -19.08 17.35
CA LEU A 33 -15.73 -19.74 16.30
C LEU A 33 -16.02 -19.16 14.91
N PHE A 34 -17.27 -18.78 14.63
CA PHE A 34 -17.65 -18.14 13.36
C PHE A 34 -17.26 -16.66 13.26
N HIS A 35 -17.01 -15.99 14.38
CA HIS A 35 -16.63 -14.58 14.41
C HIS A 35 -15.33 -14.31 13.62
N ASP A 36 -14.40 -15.27 13.64
CA ASP A 36 -13.08 -15.13 13.01
C ASP A 36 -13.03 -15.66 11.57
N ALA A 37 -14.03 -16.41 11.10
CA ALA A 37 -14.01 -17.00 9.75
C ALA A 37 -13.95 -15.93 8.63
N ASN A 38 -14.48 -14.74 8.89
CA ASN A 38 -14.44 -13.62 7.95
C ASN A 38 -13.08 -12.89 7.95
N SER A 39 -12.27 -13.03 9.01
CA SER A 39 -10.94 -12.42 9.09
C SER A 39 -9.95 -13.17 8.20
N GLY A 40 -10.01 -14.50 8.19
CA GLY A 40 -9.14 -15.35 7.38
C GLY A 40 -9.26 -15.10 5.88
N LEU A 41 -10.49 -15.00 5.36
CA LEU A 41 -10.70 -14.73 3.93
C LEU A 41 -10.22 -13.33 3.52
N ARG A 42 -10.44 -12.32 4.39
CA ARG A 42 -9.95 -10.96 4.17
C ARG A 42 -8.42 -10.90 4.20
N ALA A 43 -7.79 -11.61 5.12
CA ALA A 43 -6.33 -11.68 5.20
C ALA A 43 -5.72 -12.28 3.91
N VAL A 44 -6.32 -13.34 3.37
CA VAL A 44 -5.87 -13.93 2.09
C VAL A 44 -6.05 -12.95 0.93
N MET A 45 -7.18 -12.24 0.86
CA MET A 45 -7.40 -11.23 -0.18
C MET A 45 -6.39 -10.07 -0.10
N GLN A 46 -6.08 -9.62 1.13
CA GLN A 46 -5.05 -8.60 1.37
C GLN A 46 -3.67 -9.10 0.92
N LEU A 47 -3.30 -10.33 1.29
CA LEU A 47 -2.03 -10.94 0.87
C LEU A 47 -1.90 -11.05 -0.66
N GLN A 48 -2.98 -11.42 -1.35
CA GLN A 48 -2.99 -11.47 -2.81
C GLN A 48 -2.78 -10.08 -3.41
N THR A 49 -3.44 -9.06 -2.87
CA THR A 49 -3.28 -7.68 -3.33
C THR A 49 -1.85 -7.19 -3.11
N GLU A 50 -1.27 -7.50 -1.94
CA GLU A 50 0.12 -7.14 -1.62
C GLU A 50 1.13 -7.85 -2.54
N LEU A 51 0.88 -9.12 -2.89
CA LEU A 51 1.68 -9.86 -3.87
C LEU A 51 1.60 -9.21 -5.26
N ASP A 52 0.39 -8.94 -5.74
CA ASP A 52 0.20 -8.31 -7.06
C ASP A 52 0.88 -6.94 -7.13
N GLU A 53 0.79 -6.14 -6.07
CA GLU A 53 1.50 -4.86 -5.98
C GLU A 53 3.03 -5.03 -5.95
N ALA A 54 3.53 -6.04 -5.24
CA ALA A 54 4.96 -6.31 -5.17
C ALA A 54 5.51 -6.75 -6.53
N ASP A 55 4.78 -7.60 -7.26
CA ASP A 55 5.15 -8.06 -8.59
C ASP A 55 5.18 -6.90 -9.59
N LEU A 56 4.17 -6.03 -9.58
CA LEU A 56 4.15 -4.82 -10.42
C LEU A 56 5.33 -3.88 -10.12
N ARG A 57 5.78 -3.80 -8.86
CA ARG A 57 6.96 -3.00 -8.50
C ARG A 57 8.24 -3.68 -8.98
N LEU A 58 8.33 -4.99 -8.90
CA LEU A 58 9.48 -5.77 -9.38
C LEU A 58 9.67 -5.58 -10.89
N ASP A 59 8.58 -5.68 -11.65
CA ASP A 59 8.60 -5.50 -13.10
C ASP A 59 9.10 -4.10 -13.49
N ARG A 60 8.58 -3.06 -12.84
CA ARG A 60 9.05 -1.68 -13.07
C ARG A 60 10.53 -1.50 -12.75
N LEU A 61 11.00 -2.09 -11.64
CA LEU A 61 12.41 -2.02 -11.26
C LEU A 61 13.31 -2.76 -12.25
N HIS A 62 12.83 -3.88 -12.81
CA HIS A 62 13.55 -4.60 -13.87
C HIS A 62 13.66 -3.78 -15.16
N GLU A 63 12.58 -3.13 -15.58
CA GLU A 63 12.58 -2.22 -16.73
C GLU A 63 13.53 -1.04 -16.52
N GLU A 64 13.45 -0.37 -15.36
CA GLU A 64 14.32 0.76 -15.03
C GLU A 64 15.80 0.34 -14.98
N ARG A 65 16.08 -0.81 -14.37
CA ARG A 65 17.43 -1.38 -14.36
C ARG A 65 17.95 -1.64 -15.78
N ALA A 66 17.12 -2.20 -16.66
CA ALA A 66 17.51 -2.47 -18.04
C ALA A 66 17.83 -1.19 -18.82
N ASP A 67 17.01 -0.14 -18.68
CA ASP A 67 17.28 1.17 -19.30
C ASP A 67 18.57 1.80 -18.74
N LEU A 68 18.76 1.78 -17.42
CA LEU A 68 19.97 2.30 -16.78
C LEU A 68 21.22 1.55 -17.22
N GLN A 69 21.15 0.22 -17.38
CA GLN A 69 22.25 -0.59 -17.90
C GLN A 69 22.59 -0.22 -19.34
N LEU A 70 21.58 -0.05 -20.20
CA LEU A 70 21.79 0.37 -21.59
C LEU A 70 22.41 1.77 -21.68
N ARG A 71 21.98 2.70 -20.81
CA ARG A 71 22.59 4.04 -20.70
C ARG A 71 24.03 3.95 -20.23
N ALA A 72 24.31 3.17 -19.19
CA ALA A 72 25.66 2.99 -18.67
C ALA A 72 26.59 2.39 -19.72
N GLU A 73 26.12 1.44 -20.53
CA GLU A 73 26.89 0.87 -21.63
C GLU A 73 27.21 1.92 -22.70
N ARG A 74 26.21 2.70 -23.14
CA ARG A 74 26.43 3.81 -24.09
C ARG A 74 27.44 4.82 -23.57
N LEU A 75 27.33 5.21 -22.30
CA LEU A 75 28.27 6.11 -21.63
C LEU A 75 29.67 5.50 -21.44
N ARG A 76 29.88 4.20 -21.67
CA ARG A 76 31.22 3.59 -21.61
C ARG A 76 31.82 3.42 -22.99
N SER A 77 30.99 3.11 -23.99
CA SER A 77 31.45 2.72 -25.32
C SER A 77 31.51 3.88 -26.31
N ASP A 78 30.75 4.96 -26.11
CA ASP A 78 30.68 6.10 -27.05
C ASP A 78 31.49 7.30 -26.51
N PRO A 79 32.65 7.61 -27.12
CA PRO A 79 33.49 8.74 -26.71
C PRO A 79 32.79 10.10 -26.82
N VAL A 80 31.84 10.25 -27.76
CA VAL A 80 31.14 11.52 -28.00
C VAL A 80 30.09 11.78 -26.91
N GLU A 81 29.36 10.75 -26.50
CA GLU A 81 28.44 10.82 -25.36
C GLU A 81 29.18 11.09 -24.05
N ILE A 82 30.31 10.42 -23.82
CA ILE A 82 31.19 10.68 -22.67
C ILE A 82 31.62 12.15 -22.63
N GLU A 83 32.11 12.67 -23.76
CA GLU A 83 32.55 14.07 -23.86
C GLU A 83 31.40 15.04 -23.56
N THR A 84 30.22 14.77 -24.12
CA THR A 84 29.02 15.61 -23.94
C THR A 84 28.62 15.67 -22.47
N VAL A 85 28.48 14.52 -21.81
CA VAL A 85 28.13 14.44 -20.39
C VAL A 85 29.20 15.09 -19.50
N ALA A 86 30.49 14.92 -19.82
CA ALA A 86 31.58 15.55 -19.08
C ALA A 86 31.57 17.08 -19.22
N ARG A 87 31.25 17.62 -20.40
CA ARG A 87 31.12 19.06 -20.63
C ARG A 87 29.93 19.64 -19.86
N GLU A 88 28.78 18.97 -19.91
CA GLU A 88 27.55 19.44 -19.27
C GLU A 88 27.60 19.32 -17.74
N SER A 89 28.06 18.17 -17.23
CA SER A 89 28.00 17.86 -15.80
C SER A 89 29.20 18.38 -15.02
N LEU A 90 30.38 18.42 -15.65
CA LEU A 90 31.64 18.75 -14.98
C LEU A 90 32.28 20.05 -15.51
N GLY A 91 31.70 20.68 -16.53
CA GLY A 91 32.26 21.90 -17.13
C GLY A 91 33.63 21.69 -17.77
N MET A 92 33.95 20.44 -18.17
CA MET A 92 35.22 20.12 -18.83
C MET A 92 35.30 20.78 -20.21
N VAL A 93 36.52 21.14 -20.62
CA VAL A 93 36.82 21.72 -21.94
C VAL A 93 38.03 21.03 -22.56
N ARG A 94 38.06 20.91 -23.89
CA ARG A 94 39.19 20.28 -24.57
C ARG A 94 40.43 21.17 -24.52
N PRO A 95 41.64 20.59 -24.51
CA PRO A 95 42.87 21.34 -24.69
C PRO A 95 42.78 22.22 -25.96
N GLY A 96 42.95 23.53 -25.81
CA GLY A 96 42.86 24.51 -26.90
C GLY A 96 41.53 25.26 -27.02
N GLU A 97 40.51 24.93 -26.22
CA GLU A 97 39.25 25.69 -26.17
C GLU A 97 39.32 26.88 -25.19
N ILE A 98 38.57 27.94 -25.48
CA ILE A 98 38.51 29.16 -24.66
C ILE A 98 37.12 29.27 -24.01
N VAL A 99 37.08 29.35 -22.68
CA VAL A 99 35.84 29.56 -21.92
C VAL A 99 35.52 31.05 -21.85
N VAL A 100 34.40 31.47 -22.44
CA VAL A 100 33.89 32.85 -22.35
C VAL A 100 32.82 32.91 -21.27
N ARG A 101 33.07 33.65 -20.18
CA ARG A 101 32.07 33.91 -19.14
C ARG A 101 31.35 35.23 -19.45
N LEU A 102 30.06 35.15 -19.75
CA LEU A 102 29.23 36.34 -19.97
C LEU A 102 28.75 36.89 -18.62
N PRO A 103 28.90 38.19 -18.34
CA PRO A 103 28.37 38.80 -17.14
C PRO A 103 26.84 38.69 -17.15
N ARG A 104 26.25 38.34 -15.99
CA ARG A 104 24.80 38.31 -15.82
C ARG A 104 24.27 39.75 -16.02
N PRO A 105 23.27 39.98 -16.88
CA PRO A 105 22.68 41.30 -17.03
C PRO A 105 22.12 41.76 -15.67
N PRO A 106 22.27 43.07 -15.33
CA PRO A 106 21.78 43.59 -14.06
C PRO A 106 20.28 43.31 -13.94
N ALA A 107 19.86 42.89 -12.74
CA ALA A 107 18.45 42.66 -12.47
C ALA A 107 17.64 43.94 -12.79
N PRO A 108 16.45 43.84 -13.38
CA PRO A 108 15.62 45.01 -13.66
C PRO A 108 15.44 45.79 -12.37
N ALA A 109 15.85 47.06 -12.36
CA ALA A 109 15.65 47.94 -11.22
C ALA A 109 14.18 47.87 -10.83
N GLU A 110 13.90 47.39 -9.62
CA GLU A 110 12.57 47.43 -9.04
C GLU A 110 12.08 48.86 -9.18
N ARG A 111 11.09 49.06 -10.05
CA ARG A 111 10.38 50.34 -10.13
C ARG A 111 9.62 50.46 -8.82
N THR A 112 10.29 51.04 -7.82
CA THR A 112 9.68 51.56 -6.62
C THR A 112 8.57 52.50 -7.10
N ARG A 113 7.33 52.05 -6.96
CA ARG A 113 6.15 52.91 -7.09
C ARG A 113 6.15 53.79 -5.85
N ASP A 114 6.50 55.07 -6.04
CA ASP A 114 6.02 56.15 -5.18
C ASP A 114 4.50 56.28 -5.29
#